data_AF-A0A852I523-F1
#
_entry.id   AF-A0A852I523-F1
#
_cell.length_a   1.000
_cell.length_b   1.000
_cell.length_c   1.000
_cell.angle_alpha   90.00
_cell.angle_beta   90.00
_cell.angle_gamma   90.00
#
_symmetry.space_group_name_H-M   'P 1'
#
loop_
_entity.id
_entity.type
_entity.pdbx_description
1 polymer ?
#
loop_
_entity_poly.entity_id
_entity_poly.type
_entity_poly.pdbx_seq_one_letter_code
_entity_poly.pdbx_strand_id
1 'polypeptide(L)'
;DVSAEVKVGNPFILLQQSPSQLLSQLVFEKQVHPDRLSSLLAKEELNLNVQQVIVSSCCEPLSLCSGRRNSQAKSLLTNISNLTHQCVCHCLPDVEIPIHNSAM
;
A
#
# COMPACT_ATOMS: atom_id res chain seq x y z
N ASP A 1 21.25 -3.83 0.63
CA ASP A 1 22.02 -5.04 0.95
C ASP A 1 21.13 -6.28 0.92
N VAL A 2 20.85 -6.79 -0.27
CA VAL A 2 20.60 -8.22 -0.55
C VAL A 2 21.00 -8.37 -2.01
N SER A 3 22.31 -8.53 -2.23
CA SER A 3 22.80 -9.09 -3.48
C SER A 3 22.24 -10.50 -3.55
N ALA A 4 21.15 -10.69 -4.29
CA ALA A 4 20.68 -11.99 -4.73
C ALA A 4 21.68 -12.50 -5.78
N GLU A 5 22.91 -12.74 -5.34
CA GLU A 5 23.90 -13.42 -6.14
C GLU A 5 23.37 -14.83 -6.39
N VAL A 6 23.14 -15.11 -7.66
CA VAL A 6 22.47 -16.29 -8.20
C VAL A 6 23.16 -17.55 -7.70
N LYS A 7 22.70 -18.11 -6.58
CA LYS A 7 23.09 -19.42 -6.07
C LYS A 7 22.48 -20.49 -6.96
N VAL A 8 23.14 -20.77 -8.08
CA VAL A 8 22.82 -21.87 -8.99
C VAL A 8 23.05 -23.19 -8.23
N GLY A 9 22.02 -23.76 -7.62
CA GLY A 9 22.17 -25.04 -6.91
C GLY A 9 20.89 -25.62 -6.31
N ASN A 10 19.93 -24.79 -5.90
CA ASN A 10 18.67 -25.29 -5.32
C ASN A 10 17.45 -24.66 -6.00
N PRO A 11 16.65 -25.43 -6.77
CA PRO A 11 15.44 -24.91 -7.42
C PRO A 11 14.33 -24.52 -6.43
N PHE A 12 14.37 -25.04 -5.19
CA PHE A 12 13.37 -24.75 -4.16
C PHE A 12 13.54 -23.37 -3.51
N ILE A 13 14.63 -22.65 -3.80
CA ILE A 13 14.81 -21.28 -3.30
C ILE A 13 13.69 -20.35 -3.76
N LEU A 14 13.04 -20.67 -4.90
CA LEU A 14 11.89 -19.94 -5.42
C LEU A 14 10.69 -19.97 -4.47
N LEU A 15 10.53 -21.05 -3.68
CA LEU A 15 9.44 -21.16 -2.70
C LEU A 15 9.61 -20.20 -1.51
N GLN A 16 10.81 -19.67 -1.31
CA GLN A 16 11.10 -18.70 -0.25
C GLN A 16 10.94 -17.25 -0.72
N GLN A 17 10.79 -17.02 -2.02
CA GLN A 17 10.60 -15.68 -2.57
C GLN A 17 9.13 -15.28 -2.53
N SER A 18 8.86 -13.99 -2.31
CA SER A 18 7.50 -13.48 -2.45
C SER A 18 7.05 -13.58 -3.92
N PRO A 19 5.74 -13.73 -4.18
CA PRO A 19 5.24 -13.77 -5.56
C PRO A 19 5.59 -12.53 -6.39
N SER A 20 5.68 -11.36 -5.75
CA SER A 20 6.11 -10.11 -6.40
C SER A 20 7.58 -10.12 -6.83
N GLN A 21 8.46 -10.75 -6.03
CA GLN A 21 9.88 -10.91 -6.37
C GLN A 21 10.05 -11.88 -7.54
N LEU A 22 9.34 -13.01 -7.53
CA LEU A 22 9.35 -13.96 -8.64
C LEU A 22 8.87 -13.31 -9.94
N LEU A 23 7.81 -12.50 -9.87
CA LEU A 23 7.31 -11.76 -11.02
C LEU A 23 8.33 -10.71 -11.50
N SER A 24 8.99 -10.01 -10.58
CA SER A 24 10.08 -9.08 -10.90
C SER A 24 11.23 -9.80 -11.63
N GLN A 25 11.62 -10.99 -11.18
CA GLN A 25 12.64 -11.79 -11.87
C GLN A 25 12.21 -12.20 -13.29
N LEU A 26 10.95 -12.59 -13.47
CA LEU A 26 10.42 -12.93 -14.80
C LEU A 26 10.45 -11.72 -15.75
N VAL A 27 10.07 -10.54 -15.27
CA VAL A 27 10.06 -9.31 -16.07
C VAL A 27 11.47 -8.83 -16.39
N PHE A 28 12.36 -8.76 -15.40
CA PHE A 28 13.64 -8.07 -15.55
C PHE A 28 14.82 -9.00 -15.85
N GLU A 29 14.95 -10.13 -15.15
CA GLU A 29 16.06 -11.06 -15.37
C GLU A 29 15.82 -11.99 -16.57
N LYS A 30 14.60 -12.51 -16.69
CA LYS A 30 14.21 -13.41 -17.79
C LYS A 30 13.61 -12.68 -18.99
N GLN A 31 13.43 -11.36 -18.90
CA GLN A 31 12.93 -10.49 -19.98
C GLN A 31 11.62 -10.98 -20.62
N VAL A 32 10.72 -11.56 -19.82
CA VAL A 32 9.41 -12.00 -20.31
C VAL A 32 8.53 -10.77 -20.51
N HIS A 33 7.89 -10.68 -21.68
CA HIS A 33 7.03 -9.54 -22.04
C HIS A 33 5.91 -9.32 -21.00
N PRO A 34 5.70 -8.09 -20.50
CA PRO A 34 4.75 -7.81 -19.43
C PRO A 34 3.32 -8.23 -19.79
N ASP A 35 2.87 -7.99 -21.03
CA ASP A 35 1.51 -8.37 -21.46
C ASP A 35 1.25 -9.89 -21.38
N ARG A 36 2.28 -10.71 -21.61
CA ARG A 36 2.17 -12.16 -21.50
C ARG A 36 2.01 -12.58 -20.05
N LEU A 37 2.74 -11.93 -19.15
CA LEU A 37 2.62 -12.16 -17.71
C LEU A 37 1.27 -11.68 -17.19
N SER A 38 0.79 -10.49 -17.60
CA SER A 38 -0.53 -9.98 -17.23
C SER A 38 -1.64 -10.92 -17.68
N SER A 39 -1.57 -11.45 -18.90
CA SER A 39 -2.53 -12.42 -19.42
C SER A 39 -2.50 -13.74 -18.66
N LEU A 40 -1.30 -14.22 -18.29
CA LEU A 40 -1.14 -15.43 -17.49
C LEU A 40 -1.69 -15.26 -16.08
N LEU A 41 -1.37 -14.14 -15.42
CA LEU A 41 -1.86 -13.84 -14.06
C LEU A 41 -3.39 -13.75 -14.03
N ALA A 42 -3.99 -13.14 -15.06
CA ALA A 42 -5.44 -13.07 -15.20
C ALA A 42 -6.06 -14.47 -15.44
N LYS A 43 -5.43 -15.29 -16.27
CA LYS A 43 -5.89 -16.66 -16.56
C LYS A 43 -5.86 -17.57 -15.33
N GLU A 44 -4.82 -17.45 -14.51
CA GLU A 44 -4.62 -18.26 -13.30
C GLU A 44 -5.22 -17.60 -12.03
N GLU A 45 -6.00 -16.52 -12.19
CA GLU A 45 -6.68 -15.78 -11.12
C GLU A 45 -5.75 -15.32 -9.97
N LEU A 46 -4.51 -14.96 -10.33
CA LEU A 46 -3.51 -14.50 -9.37
C LEU A 46 -3.69 -13.02 -9.05
N ASN A 47 -3.74 -12.70 -7.75
CA ASN A 47 -3.88 -11.33 -7.23
C ASN A 47 -2.55 -10.55 -7.29
N LEU A 48 -1.95 -10.46 -8.48
CA LEU A 48 -0.71 -9.73 -8.74
C LEU A 48 -0.89 -8.78 -9.92
N ASN A 49 -0.20 -7.64 -9.87
CA ASN A 49 -0.26 -6.63 -10.90
C ASN A 49 1.16 -6.37 -11.44
N VAL A 50 1.37 -6.68 -12.73
CA VAL A 50 2.67 -6.52 -13.40
C VAL A 50 3.11 -5.06 -13.38
N GLN A 51 2.19 -4.14 -13.64
CA GLN A 51 2.47 -2.70 -13.67
C GLN A 51 2.90 -2.20 -12.29
N GLN A 52 2.24 -2.66 -11.23
CA GLN A 52 2.60 -2.31 -9.85
C GLN A 52 3.98 -2.84 -9.48
N VAL A 53 4.31 -4.07 -9.89
CA VAL A 53 5.66 -4.63 -9.68
C VAL A 53 6.71 -3.80 -10.42
N ILE A 54 6.46 -3.43 -11.68
CA ILE A 54 7.36 -2.57 -12.45
C ILE A 54 7.56 -1.22 -11.75
N VAL A 55 6.47 -0.56 -11.34
CA VAL A 55 6.54 0.72 -10.61
C VAL A 55 7.32 0.55 -9.30
N SER A 56 7.08 -0.51 -8.54
CA SER A 56 7.79 -0.73 -7.27
C SER A 56 9.28 -1.02 -7.44
N SER A 57 9.68 -1.65 -8.54
CA SER A 57 11.07 -2.01 -8.81
C SER A 57 11.85 -0.88 -9.48
N CYS A 58 11.19 -0.04 -10.28
CA CYS A 58 11.88 0.97 -11.12
C CYS A 58 11.66 2.42 -10.68
N CYS A 59 10.60 2.72 -9.93
CA CYS A 59 10.27 4.09 -9.55
C CYS A 59 10.61 4.32 -8.08
N GLU A 60 11.29 5.43 -7.80
CA GLU A 60 11.32 5.96 -6.45
C GLU A 60 9.89 6.38 -6.04
N PRO A 61 9.47 6.08 -4.80
CA PRO A 61 8.18 6.52 -4.29
C PRO A 61 8.09 8.04 -4.40
N LEU A 62 7.15 8.52 -5.22
CA LEU A 62 6.87 9.95 -5.28
C LEU A 62 6.41 10.38 -3.89
N SER A 63 7.19 11.26 -3.26
CA SER A 63 6.87 11.86 -1.97
C SER A 63 5.74 12.88 -2.16
N LEU A 64 4.54 12.39 -2.48
CA LEU A 64 3.34 13.19 -2.60
C LEU A 64 2.95 13.72 -1.22
N CYS A 65 3.58 14.84 -0.84
CA CYS A 65 3.23 15.71 0.26
C CYS A 65 2.69 14.99 1.51
N SER A 66 3.45 14.03 2.05
CA SER A 66 3.10 13.35 3.30
C SER A 66 2.86 14.35 4.46
N GLY A 67 3.53 15.50 4.42
CA GLY A 67 3.31 16.61 5.35
C GLY A 67 1.96 17.32 5.19
N ARG A 68 1.50 17.59 3.95
CA ARG A 68 0.23 18.31 3.68
C ARG A 68 -0.98 17.40 3.88
N ARG A 69 -0.88 16.12 3.51
CA ARG A 69 -1.97 15.16 3.67
C ARG A 69 -2.23 14.87 5.15
N ASN A 70 -1.17 14.79 5.97
CA ASN A 70 -1.31 14.57 7.41
C ASN A 70 -1.89 15.80 8.11
N SER A 71 -1.43 17.02 7.80
CA SER A 71 -2.01 18.24 8.38
C SER A 71 -3.47 18.45 7.95
N GLN A 72 -3.79 18.19 6.68
CA GLN A 72 -5.16 18.28 6.18
C GLN A 72 -6.07 17.20 6.80
N ALA A 73 -5.60 15.95 6.91
CA ALA A 73 -6.35 14.86 7.55
C ALA A 73 -6.60 15.14 9.04
N LYS A 74 -5.60 15.65 9.76
CA LYS A 74 -5.76 16.11 11.16
C LYS A 74 -6.79 17.24 11.25
N SER A 75 -6.68 18.26 10.40
CA SER A 75 -7.64 19.37 10.39
C SER A 75 -9.07 18.91 10.08
N LEU A 76 -9.22 17.96 9.15
CA LEU A 76 -10.51 17.40 8.77
C LEU A 76 -11.12 16.59 9.92
N LEU A 77 -10.32 15.74 10.59
CA LEU A 77 -10.75 15.00 11.77
C LEU A 77 -11.18 15.93 12.91
N THR A 78 -10.42 17.01 13.16
CA THR A 78 -10.79 18.01 14.16
C THR A 78 -12.10 18.71 13.79
N ASN A 79 -12.28 19.08 12.52
CA ASN A 79 -13.51 19.72 12.04
C ASN A 79 -14.73 18.79 12.15
N ILE A 80 -14.58 17.52 11.79
CA ILE A 80 -15.64 16.50 11.92
C ILE A 80 -15.98 16.27 13.40
N SER A 81 -14.97 16.18 14.26
CA SER A 81 -15.18 16.05 15.71
C SER A 81 -15.95 17.24 16.28
N ASN A 82 -15.55 18.47 15.92
CA ASN A 82 -16.23 19.69 16.35
C ASN A 82 -17.67 19.77 15.84
N LEU A 83 -17.92 19.42 14.57
CA LEU A 83 -19.27 19.39 14.01
C LEU A 83 -20.14 18.34 14.72
N THR A 84 -19.57 17.17 15.00
CA THR A 84 -20.25 16.10 15.73
C THR A 84 -20.61 16.58 17.14
N HIS A 85 -19.68 17.23 17.84
CA HIS A 85 -19.94 17.81 19.15
C HIS A 85 -21.05 18.86 19.10
N GLN A 86 -21.03 19.77 18.13
CA GLN A 86 -22.09 20.79 17.96
C GLN A 86 -23.46 20.15 17.70
N CYS A 87 -23.53 19.16 16.82
CA CYS A 87 -24.76 18.43 16.55
C CYS A 87 -25.28 17.71 17.79
N VAL A 88 -24.39 17.12 18.59
CA VAL A 88 -24.81 16.41 19.79
C VAL A 88 -25.25 17.34 20.91
N CYS A 89 -24.54 18.44 21.17
CA CYS A 89 -24.99 19.45 22.14
C CYS A 89 -26.35 20.07 21.74
N HIS A 90 -26.60 20.20 20.43
CA HIS A 90 -27.87 20.76 19.95
C HIS A 90 -29.02 19.75 19.99
N CYS A 91 -28.76 18.48 19.69
CA CYS A 91 -29.80 17.45 19.57
C CYS A 91 -30.02 16.63 20.86
N LEU A 92 -29.03 16.55 21.77
CA LEU A 92 -29.05 15.71 22.97
C LEU A 92 -28.36 16.45 24.16
N PRO A 93 -28.97 17.52 24.70
CA PRO A 93 -28.35 18.36 25.74
C PRO A 93 -28.16 17.68 27.11
N ASP A 94 -28.85 16.57 27.37
CA ASP A 94 -28.86 15.85 28.68
C ASP A 94 -27.90 14.64 28.74
N VAL A 95 -27.10 14.39 27.69
CA VAL A 95 -26.16 13.25 27.67
C VAL A 95 -24.74 13.77 27.87
N GLU A 96 -24.14 13.49 29.04
CA GLU A 96 -22.71 13.72 29.27
C GLU A 96 -21.89 12.74 28.41
N ILE A 97 -21.16 13.27 27.43
CA ILE A 97 -20.30 12.47 26.55
C ILE A 97 -18.85 12.52 27.04
N PRO A 98 -18.18 11.35 27.22
CA PRO A 98 -16.77 11.32 27.53
C PRO A 98 -15.96 11.88 26.35
N ILE A 99 -15.24 12.98 26.61
CA ILE A 99 -14.38 13.63 25.64
C ILE A 99 -13.13 12.75 25.43
N HIS A 100 -13.08 11.97 24.36
CA HIS A 100 -11.83 11.34 23.95
C HIS A 100 -11.02 12.32 23.09
N ASN A 101 -10.43 13.32 23.74
CA ASN A 101 -9.38 14.13 23.14
C ASN A 101 -8.16 13.23 22.91
N SER A 102 -8.08 12.59 21.74
CA SER A 102 -6.80 12.08 21.26
C SER A 102 -6.00 13.28 20.75
N ALA A 103 -5.41 14.00 21.69
CA ALA A 103 -4.42 15.03 21.43
C ALA A 103 -3.12 14.60 22.13
N MET A 104 -2.37 13.72 21.45
CA MET A 104 -0.90 13.73 21.35
C MET A 104 -0.46 12.70 20.31
#